data_AF-A0A1X7SK43-F1
#
_entry.id   AF-A0A1X7SK43-F1
#
_cell.length_a   1.000
_cell.length_b   1.000
_cell.length_c   1.000
_cell.angle_alpha   90.00
_cell.angle_beta   90.00
_cell.angle_gamma   90.00
#
_symmetry.space_group_name_H-M   'P 1'
#
loop_
_entity.id
_entity.type
_entity.pdbx_description
1 polymer ?
#
loop_
_entity_poly.entity_id
_entity_poly.type
_entity_poly.pdbx_seq_one_letter_code
_entity_poly.pdbx_strand_id
1 'polypeptide(L)' 'MATMMRTFSKYYPCDYCSHHMKEWMNSNPPLTKDRSSFSQWMCSMHNEVNVRLDKPIFDCSKVDERWLHGWKDGSCD' A
#
# COMPACT_ATOMS: atom_id res chain seq x y z
N MET A 1 14.16 2.88 0.97
CA MET A 1 12.69 2.85 1.10
C MET A 1 12.21 1.95 2.25
N ALA A 2 12.74 0.73 2.43
CA ALA A 2 12.31 -0.15 3.53
C ALA A 2 12.40 0.47 4.95
N THR A 3 13.49 1.19 5.26
CA THR A 3 13.63 1.93 6.53
C THR A 3 12.55 3.00 6.69
N MET A 4 12.18 3.71 5.62
CA MET A 4 11.12 4.71 5.67
C MET A 4 9.78 4.08 5.99
N MET A 5 9.42 2.93 5.41
CA MET A 5 8.18 2.21 5.76
C MET A 5 8.17 1.72 7.22
N ARG A 6 9.30 1.19 7.70
CA ARG A 6 9.45 0.77 9.11
C ARG A 6 9.28 1.97 10.05
N THR A 7 9.90 3.11 9.74
CA THR A 7 9.74 4.35 10.52
C THR A 7 8.31 4.89 10.45
N PHE A 8 7.69 4.89 9.26
CA PHE A 8 6.31 5.32 9.07
C PHE A 8 5.35 4.51 9.95
N SER A 9 5.48 3.18 9.96
CA SER A 9 4.67 2.33 10.83
C SER A 9 4.83 2.65 12.32
N LYS A 10 5.98 3.19 12.75
CA LYS A 10 6.22 3.57 14.15
C LYS A 10 5.55 4.86 14.56
N TYR A 11 5.49 5.82 13.65
CA TYR A 11 5.05 7.18 13.95
C TYR A 11 3.70 7.54 13.34
N TYR A 12 3.02 6.59 12.71
CA TYR A 12 1.64 6.79 12.27
C TYR A 12 0.76 7.10 13.50
N PRO A 13 0.07 8.25 13.56
CA PRO A 13 -0.48 8.79 14.82
C PRO A 13 -1.68 8.01 15.36
N CYS A 14 -2.32 7.17 14.54
CA CYS A 14 -3.35 6.24 14.99
C CYS A 14 -2.68 4.99 15.59
N ASP A 15 -2.79 4.80 16.90
CA ASP A 15 -2.12 3.71 17.64
C ASP A 15 -2.51 2.31 17.12
N TYR A 16 -3.80 1.99 17.07
CA TYR A 16 -4.26 0.68 16.59
C TYR A 16 -3.90 0.43 15.11
N CYS A 17 -3.94 1.48 14.27
CA CYS A 17 -3.53 1.40 12.87
C CYS A 17 -2.02 1.15 12.75
N SER A 18 -1.22 1.84 13.57
CA SER A 18 0.23 1.69 13.64
C SER A 18 0.63 0.28 14.08
N HIS A 19 -0.02 -0.25 15.11
CA HIS A 19 0.23 -1.59 15.62
C HIS A 19 -0.02 -2.65 14.54
N HIS A 20 -1.20 -2.60 13.92
CA HIS A 20 -1.56 -3.52 12.85
C HIS A 20 -0.62 -3.41 11.65
N MET A 21 -0.25 -2.20 11.22
CA MET A 21 0.75 -2.00 10.16
C MET A 21 2.09 -2.64 10.51
N LYS A 22 2.59 -2.47 11.74
CA LYS A 22 3.84 -3.09 12.20
C LYS A 22 3.76 -4.62 12.13
N GLU A 23 2.68 -5.20 12.65
CA GLU A 23 2.47 -6.66 12.64
C GLU A 23 2.41 -7.21 11.23
N TRP A 24 1.62 -6.59 10.35
CA TRP A 24 1.48 -7.03 8.97
C TRP A 24 2.82 -6.98 8.22
N MET A 25 3.60 -5.90 8.41
CA MET A 25 4.93 -5.77 7.78
C MET A 25 5.98 -6.74 8.32
N ASN A 26 5.80 -7.32 9.51
CA ASN A 26 6.71 -8.35 10.01
C ASN A 26 6.58 -9.65 9.20
N SER A 27 5.35 -10.01 8.83
CA SER A 27 5.07 -11.16 7.96
C SER A 27 5.25 -10.83 6.47
N ASN A 28 5.09 -9.56 6.09
CA ASN A 28 5.11 -9.09 4.71
C ASN A 28 6.12 -7.94 4.55
N PRO A 29 7.43 -8.22 4.57
CA PRO A 29 8.45 -7.16 4.53
C PRO A 29 8.35 -6.30 3.25
N PRO A 30 8.62 -4.98 3.33
CA PRO A 30 8.58 -4.09 2.17
C PRO A 30 9.46 -4.57 1.01
N LEU A 31 8.84 -4.79 -0.15
CA LEU A 31 9.55 -5.16 -1.38
C LEU A 31 10.01 -3.89 -2.11
N THR A 32 11.25 -3.47 -1.87
CA THR A 32 11.75 -2.17 -2.35
C THR A 32 12.88 -2.29 -3.37
N LYS A 33 12.89 -3.38 -4.16
CA LYS A 33 13.91 -3.61 -5.20
C LYS A 33 13.76 -2.65 -6.38
N ASP A 34 12.53 -2.41 -6.79
CA ASP A 34 12.17 -1.54 -7.92
C ASP A 34 10.78 -0.95 -7.70
N ARG A 35 10.39 -0.02 -8.60
CA ARG A 35 9.12 0.70 -8.53
C ARG A 35 7.92 -0.25 -8.58
N SER A 36 7.92 -1.20 -9.51
CA SER A 36 6.80 -2.12 -9.71
C SER A 36 6.57 -2.99 -8.47
N SER A 37 7.63 -3.59 -7.95
CA SER A 37 7.60 -4.41 -6.74
C SER A 37 7.07 -3.63 -5.53
N PHE A 38 7.49 -2.37 -5.39
CA PHE A 38 7.05 -1.52 -4.28
C PHE A 38 5.60 -1.06 -4.43
N SER A 39 5.17 -0.67 -5.64
CA SER A 39 3.77 -0.32 -5.91
C SER A 39 2.81 -1.48 -5.63
N GLN A 40 3.19 -2.69 -6.05
CA GLN A 40 2.39 -3.89 -5.79
C GLN A 40 2.36 -4.23 -4.30
N TRP A 41 3.49 -4.15 -3.60
CA TRP A 41 3.52 -4.36 -2.15
C TRP A 41 2.66 -3.35 -1.39
N MET A 42 2.71 -2.06 -1.76
CA MET A 42 1.86 -1.02 -1.18
C MET A 42 0.38 -1.28 -1.45
N CYS A 43 0.02 -1.71 -2.66
CA CYS A 43 -1.36 -2.06 -2.99
C CYS A 43 -1.87 -3.24 -2.15
N SER A 44 -1.07 -4.30 -2.00
CA SER A 44 -1.42 -5.45 -1.16
C SER A 44 -1.62 -5.06 0.31
N MET A 45 -0.73 -4.22 0.86
CA MET A 45 -0.89 -3.69 2.23
C MET A 45 -2.21 -2.91 2.37
N HIS A 46 -2.50 -2.02 1.42
CA HIS A 46 -3.74 -1.24 1.43
C HIS A 46 -4.98 -2.14 1.35
N ASN A 47 -4.93 -3.17 0.51
CA ASN A 47 -6.03 -4.12 0.38
C ASN A 47 -6.24 -4.98 1.62
N GLU A 48 -5.20 -5.31 2.37
CA GLU A 48 -5.39 -5.99 3.65
C GLU A 48 -6.13 -5.10 4.66
N VAL A 49 -5.83 -3.79 4.70
CA VAL A 49 -6.61 -2.81 5.47
C VAL A 49 -8.05 -2.73 4.96
N ASN A 50 -8.27 -2.75 3.64
CA ASN A 50 -9.62 -2.77 3.06
C ASN A 50 -10.42 -3.97 3.56
N VAL A 51 -9.86 -5.18 3.48
CA VAL A 51 -10.51 -6.42 3.95
C VAL A 51 -10.86 -6.33 5.44
N ARG A 52 -9.96 -5.83 6.30
CA ARG A 52 -10.24 -5.64 7.73
C ARG A 52 -11.40 -4.69 8.02
N LEU A 53 -11.62 -3.72 7.13
CA LEU A 53 -12.65 -2.69 7.28
C LEU A 53 -13.88 -2.95 6.42
N ASP A 54 -14.03 -4.18 5.88
CA ASP A 54 -15.11 -4.59 5.00
C ASP A 54 -15.28 -3.66 3.78
N LYS A 55 -14.15 -3.29 3.18
CA LYS A 55 -14.08 -2.47 1.96
C LYS A 55 -13.76 -3.34 0.75
N PRO A 56 -14.24 -2.97 -0.45
CA PRO A 56 -13.87 -3.65 -1.69
C PRO A 56 -12.36 -3.68 -1.91
N ILE A 57 -11.88 -4.78 -2.49
CA ILE A 57 -10.49 -4.92 -2.91
C ILE A 57 -10.25 -4.03 -4.13
N PHE A 58 -9.18 -3.24 -4.09
CA PHE A 58 -8.68 -2.50 -5.25
C PHE A 58 -7.92 -3.45 -6.19
N ASP A 59 -8.17 -3.35 -7.50
CA ASP A 59 -7.42 -4.11 -8.50
C ASP A 59 -5.98 -3.58 -8.62
N CYS A 60 -5.01 -4.30 -8.07
CA CYS A 60 -3.61 -3.88 -8.09
C CYS A 60 -3.00 -3.82 -9.50
N SER A 61 -3.63 -4.40 -10.53
CA SER A 61 -3.22 -4.19 -11.92
C SER A 61 -3.39 -2.72 -12.38
N LYS A 62 -4.24 -1.97 -11.66
CA LYS A 62 -4.58 -0.56 -11.94
C LYS A 62 -3.77 0.45 -11.13
N VAL A 63 -2.77 0.01 -10.37
CA VAL A 63 -2.00 0.90 -9.47
C VAL A 63 -1.31 2.04 -10.23
N ASP A 64 -0.79 1.78 -11.44
CA ASP A 64 -0.09 2.79 -12.23
C ASP A 64 -1.07 3.76 -12.92
N GLU A 65 -2.22 3.27 -13.40
CA GLU A 65 -3.30 4.13 -13.92
C GLU A 65 -3.78 5.08 -12.81
N ARG A 66 -4.01 4.55 -11.60
CA ARG A 66 -4.56 5.32 -10.49
C ARG A 66 -3.59 6.35 -9.90
N TRP A 67 -2.30 6.04 -9.80
CA TRP A 67 -1.35 6.83 -9.00
C TRP A 67 -0.18 7.43 -9.78
N LEU A 68 -0.08 7.20 -11.10
CA LEU A 68 1.01 7.73 -11.92
C LEU A 68 0.55 8.30 -13.27
N HIS A 69 -0.25 7.55 -14.03
CA HIS A 69 -0.51 7.85 -15.45
C HIS A 69 -1.89 8.45 -15.74
N GLY A 70 -2.87 8.29 -14.84
CA GLY A 70 -4.27 8.52 -15.19
C GLY A 70 -4.90 7.29 -15.85
N TRP A 71 -6.23 7.28 -15.95
CA TRP A 71 -6.97 6.19 -16.57
C TRP A 71 -6.79 6.16 -18.08
N LYS A 72 -6.72 4.96 -18.66
CA LYS A 72 -6.52 4.77 -20.11
C LYS A 72 -7.66 5.30 -20.99
N ASP A 73 -8.81 5.57 -20.40
CA ASP A 73 -9.98 6.14 -21.10
C ASP A 73 -9.92 7.67 -21.22
N GLY A 74 -8.88 8.33 -20.70
CA GLY A 74 -8.71 9.78 -20.76
C GLY A 74 -9.58 10.55 -19.77
N SER A 75 -10.25 9.89 -18.83
CA SER A 75 -11.10 10.56 -17.84
C SER A 75 -10.35 11.44 -16.82
N CYS A 76 -9.01 11.46 -16.89
CA CYS A 76 -8.14 12.31 -16.07
C CYS A 76 -7.33 13.31 -16.90
N ASP A 77 -7.64 13.45 -18.19
CA ASP A 77 -7.07 14.47 -19.07
C ASP A 77 -7.73 15.84 -18.86
#